data_AF-A0A1Z8V5Q3-F1
#
_entry.id   AF-A0A1Z8V5Q3-F1
#
_cell.length_a   1.000
_cell.length_b   1.000
_cell.length_c   1.000
_cell.angle_alpha   90.00
_cell.angle_beta   90.00
_cell.angle_gamma   90.00
#
_symmetry.space_group_name_H-M   'P 1'
#
loop_
_entity.id
_entity.type
_entity.pdbx_description
1 polymer ?
#
loop_
_entity_poly.entity_id
_entity_poly.type
_entity_poly.pdbx_seq_one_letter_code
_entity_poly.pdbx_strand_id
1 'polypeptide(L)' 'MSNSNAHHAKPSGARPVRQIVAADLPLYCPPDDSELWNQHPRVYLPIRPGETALCPYCGNRFFLPDAS' A
#
# COMPACT_ATOMS: atom_id res chain seq x y z
N MET A 1 -6.64 44.95 11.99
CA MET A 1 -7.30 43.86 12.76
C MET A 1 -6.90 42.55 12.09
N SER A 2 -6.39 41.61 12.88
CA SER A 2 -5.56 40.48 12.46
C SER A 2 -6.27 39.49 11.52
N ASN A 3 -5.55 39.10 10.47
CA ASN A 3 -5.90 38.03 9.53
C ASN A 3 -5.45 36.68 10.10
N SER A 4 -6.32 35.66 10.12
CA SER A 4 -5.92 34.25 10.34
C SER A 4 -7.09 33.31 10.03
N ASN A 5 -7.18 32.85 8.77
CA ASN A 5 -7.89 31.62 8.45
C ASN A 5 -6.87 30.61 7.90
N ALA A 6 -6.14 29.98 8.83
CA ALA A 6 -5.20 28.90 8.51
C ALA A 6 -5.99 27.60 8.39
N HIS A 7 -6.52 27.35 7.19
CA HIS A 7 -6.92 26.01 6.78
C HIS A 7 -5.69 25.11 6.87
N HIS A 8 -5.62 24.29 7.91
CA HIS A 8 -4.61 23.24 8.06
C HIS A 8 -4.86 22.20 6.97
N ALA A 9 -4.30 22.42 5.78
CA ALA A 9 -4.21 21.41 4.74
C ALA A 9 -3.35 20.26 5.28
N LYS A 10 -4.01 19.19 5.73
CA LYS A 10 -3.38 17.93 6.10
C LYS A 10 -2.55 17.48 4.89
N PRO A 11 -1.22 17.22 5.01
CA PRO A 11 -0.45 16.78 3.87
C PRO A 11 -1.08 15.50 3.34
N SER A 12 -1.50 15.53 2.08
CA SER A 12 -1.94 14.38 1.30
C SER A 12 -0.73 13.47 1.03
N GLY A 13 -0.15 12.93 2.10
CA GLY A 13 1.00 12.04 2.04
C GLY A 13 0.58 10.76 1.34
N ALA A 14 1.16 10.50 0.17
CA ALA A 14 1.03 9.22 -0.51
C ALA A 14 1.33 8.08 0.48
N ARG A 15 0.49 7.04 0.48
CA ARG A 15 0.76 5.86 1.32
C ARG A 15 2.13 5.28 0.97
N PRO A 16 2.95 4.91 1.98
CA PRO A 16 4.26 4.32 1.72
C PRO A 16 4.08 3.02 0.91
N VAL A 17 5.01 2.80 -0.03
CA VAL A 17 5.05 1.56 -0.80
C VAL A 17 5.72 0.49 0.08
N ARG A 18 5.05 -0.64 0.29
CA ARG A 18 5.60 -1.78 1.01
C ARG A 18 6.48 -2.58 0.05
N GLN A 19 7.75 -2.74 0.37
CA GLN A 19 8.62 -3.66 -0.35
C GLN A 19 8.33 -5.10 0.11
N ILE A 20 8.24 -6.02 -0.84
CA ILE A 20 8.05 -7.46 -0.61
C ILE A 20 9.20 -8.26 -1.22
N VAL A 21 9.30 -9.54 -0.88
CA VAL A 21 10.27 -10.49 -1.41
C VAL A 21 9.59 -11.66 -2.12
N ALA A 22 10.34 -12.44 -2.89
CA ALA A 22 9.80 -13.61 -3.60
C ALA A 22 9.14 -14.64 -2.65
N ALA A 23 9.57 -14.73 -1.38
CA ALA A 23 8.97 -15.60 -0.38
C ALA A 23 7.55 -15.16 0.06
N ASP A 24 7.16 -13.91 -0.24
CA ASP A 24 5.80 -13.41 0.02
C ASP A 24 4.82 -13.81 -1.09
N LEU A 25 5.29 -14.49 -2.15
CA LEU A 25 4.45 -14.96 -3.24
C LEU A 25 3.75 -16.30 -2.89
N PRO A 26 2.49 -16.49 -3.28
CA PRO A 26 1.65 -15.55 -4.03
C PRO A 26 1.21 -14.35 -3.18
N LEU A 27 1.34 -13.12 -3.70
CA LEU A 27 0.97 -11.90 -2.98
C LEU A 27 -0.55 -11.85 -2.78
N TYR A 28 -0.97 -11.62 -1.54
CA TYR A 28 -2.37 -11.34 -1.20
C TYR A 28 -2.49 -10.11 -0.28
N CYS A 29 -3.64 -9.44 -0.37
CA CYS A 29 -4.01 -8.34 0.50
C CYS A 29 -5.37 -8.64 1.14
N PRO A 30 -5.57 -8.42 2.46
CA PRO A 30 -4.59 -7.96 3.44
C PRO A 30 -3.53 -9.03 3.77
N PRO A 31 -2.24 -8.66 3.96
CA PRO A 31 -1.24 -9.58 4.47
C PRO A 31 -1.51 -9.93 5.95
N ASP A 32 -1.03 -11.09 6.39
CA ASP A 32 -1.32 -11.65 7.72
C ASP A 32 -0.79 -10.76 8.87
N ASP A 33 0.20 -9.91 8.61
CA ASP A 33 0.78 -8.95 9.55
C ASP A 33 0.02 -7.63 9.67
N SER A 34 -1.04 -7.42 8.88
CA SER A 34 -1.71 -6.12 8.80
C SER A 34 -2.90 -5.97 9.73
N GLU A 35 -2.98 -4.82 10.40
CA GLU A 35 -4.14 -4.38 11.20
C GLU A 35 -5.43 -4.23 10.36
N LEU A 36 -5.33 -4.32 9.03
CA LEU A 36 -6.42 -4.17 8.07
C LEU A 36 -7.11 -5.51 7.75
N TRP A 37 -6.85 -6.57 8.52
CA TRP A 37 -7.30 -7.95 8.25
C TRP A 37 -8.82 -8.11 8.05
N ASN A 38 -9.64 -7.16 8.51
CA ASN A 38 -11.10 -7.17 8.41
C ASN A 38 -11.69 -6.07 7.49
N GLN A 39 -10.88 -5.31 6.77
CA GLN A 39 -11.36 -4.17 5.97
C GLN A 39 -11.89 -4.58 4.58
N HIS A 40 -11.44 -5.72 4.04
CA HIS A 40 -11.96 -6.30 2.80
C HIS A 40 -11.61 -7.79 2.70
N PRO A 41 -12.31 -8.57 1.84
CA PRO A 41 -11.94 -9.96 1.58
C PRO A 41 -10.51 -10.10 1.02
N ARG A 42 -9.85 -11.21 1.34
CA ARG A 42 -8.52 -11.52 0.80
C ARG A 42 -8.57 -11.59 -0.73
N VAL A 43 -7.68 -10.85 -1.38
CA VAL A 43 -7.50 -10.84 -2.83
C VAL A 43 -6.06 -11.15 -3.20
N TYR A 44 -5.85 -11.94 -4.24
CA TYR A 44 -4.54 -12.19 -4.81
C TYR A 44 -4.18 -11.09 -5.81
N LEU A 45 -2.99 -10.52 -5.65
CA LEU A 45 -2.51 -9.45 -6.50
C LEU A 45 -1.42 -10.01 -7.43
N PRO A 46 -1.63 -10.04 -8.76
CA PRO A 46 -0.58 -10.40 -9.68
C PRO A 46 0.52 -9.33 -9.65
N ILE A 47 1.77 -9.77 -9.52
CA ILE A 47 2.95 -8.90 -9.49
C ILE A 47 4.15 -9.66 -10.08
N ARG A 48 5.03 -8.95 -10.79
CA ARG A 48 6.30 -9.49 -11.30
C ARG A 48 7.48 -8.77 -10.65
N PRO A 49 8.69 -9.37 -10.66
CA PRO A 49 9.90 -8.67 -10.26
C PRO A 49 10.05 -7.34 -11.02
N GLY A 50 10.48 -6.30 -10.32
CA GLY A 50 10.61 -4.94 -10.83
C GLY A 50 9.30 -4.14 -10.89
N GLU A 51 8.15 -4.73 -10.54
CA GLU A 51 6.84 -4.07 -10.64
C GLU A 51 6.25 -3.65 -9.28
N THR A 52 5.28 -2.73 -9.34
CA THR A 52 4.45 -2.35 -8.19
C THR A 52 3.00 -2.80 -8.41
N ALA A 53 2.43 -3.53 -7.47
CA ALA A 53 1.00 -3.86 -7.44
C ALA A 53 0.22 -2.91 -6.52
N LEU A 54 -0.99 -2.54 -6.95
CA LEU A 54 -1.95 -1.76 -6.17
C LEU A 54 -3.14 -2.64 -5.78
N CYS A 55 -3.49 -2.66 -4.49
CA CYS A 55 -4.73 -3.30 -4.06
C CYS A 55 -5.95 -2.44 -4.47
N PRO A 56 -6.94 -2.98 -5.20
CA PRO A 56 -8.11 -2.21 -5.66
C PRO A 56 -9.07 -1.84 -4.52
N TYR A 57 -9.00 -2.51 -3.38
CA TYR A 57 -9.91 -2.28 -2.25
C TYR A 57 -9.36 -1.25 -1.28
N CYS A 58 -8.16 -1.50 -0.75
CA CYS A 58 -7.61 -0.60 0.25
C CYS A 58 -6.70 0.47 -0.36
N GLY A 59 -6.09 0.26 -1.54
CA GLY A 59 -5.09 1.16 -2.11
C GLY A 59 -3.67 0.97 -1.57
N ASN A 60 -3.38 -0.15 -0.90
CA ASN A 60 -1.99 -0.53 -0.55
C ASN A 60 -1.14 -0.70 -1.81
N ARG A 61 0.10 -0.24 -1.76
CA ARG A 61 1.09 -0.39 -2.84
C ARG A 61 2.18 -1.36 -2.39
N PHE A 62 2.46 -2.37 -3.19
CA PHE A 62 3.48 -3.38 -2.94
C PHE A 62 4.50 -3.36 -4.08
N PHE A 63 5.79 -3.30 -3.77
CA PHE A 63 6.87 -3.34 -4.76
C PHE A 63 7.67 -4.63 -4.58
N LEU A 64 7.82 -5.41 -5.66
CA LEU A 64 8.68 -6.58 -5.70
C LEU A 64 9.98 -6.20 -6.42
N PRO A 65 11.13 -6.12 -5.72
CA PRO A 65 12.41 -5.86 -6.37
C PRO A 65 12.79 -6.96 -7.38
N ASP A 66 13.63 -6.60 -8.35
CA ASP A 66 14.26 -7.59 -9.22
C ASP A 66 15.18 -8.52 -8.41
N ALA A 67 15.19 -9.80 -8.77
CA ALA A 67 16.16 -10.75 -8.27
C ALA A 67 17.50 -10.49 -8.97
N SER A 68 18.29 -9.55 -8.44
CA SER A 68 19.69 -9.35 -8.84
C SER A 68 20.60 -10.44 -8.29
#